data_AF-A0A9D5JEI3-F1
#
_entry.id   AF-A0A9D5JEI3-F1
#
_cell.length_a   1.000
_cell.length_b   1.000
_cell.length_c   1.000
_cell.angle_alpha   90.00
_cell.angle_beta   90.00
_cell.angle_gamma   90.00
#
_symmetry.space_group_name_H-M   'P 1'
#
loop_
_entity.id
_entity.type
_entity.pdbx_description
1 polymer ?
#
loop_
_entity_poly.entity_id
_entity_poly.type
_entity_poly.pdbx_seq_one_letter_code
_entity_poly.pdbx_strand_id
1 'polypeptide(L)'
;MIRVPIPIDVGTIAATGGSIFAAATPLRVEQLVVLAVHEALGARAPFDKRERSVRTALDGLYAGKFVLDVDGRICRRGDDVILCAGTATLRFFSTEPRFRVQLR
;
A
#
# COMPACT_ATOMS: atom_id res chain seq x y z
N MET A 1 4.87 -3.92 11.02
CA MET A 1 3.75 -4.49 10.23
C MET A 1 2.59 -3.53 10.33
N ILE A 2 2.01 -3.11 9.21
CA ILE A 2 0.88 -2.18 9.17
C ILE A 2 -0.32 -2.93 8.60
N ARG A 3 -1.46 -2.88 9.28
CA ARG A 3 -2.71 -3.49 8.79
C ARG A 3 -3.57 -2.38 8.21
N VAL A 4 -3.84 -2.44 6.92
CA VAL A 4 -4.51 -1.37 6.19
C VAL A 4 -5.91 -1.84 5.79
N PRO A 5 -6.98 -1.12 6.19
CA PRO A 5 -8.31 -1.40 5.68
C PRO A 5 -8.40 -1.07 4.19
N ILE A 6 -8.92 -2.01 3.40
CA ILE A 6 -9.02 -1.89 1.95
C ILE A 6 -10.39 -1.32 1.59
N PRO A 7 -10.46 -0.20 0.86
CA PRO A 7 -11.72 0.35 0.42
C PRO A 7 -12.38 -0.63 -0.57
N ILE A 8 -13.70 -0.80 -0.43
CA ILE A 8 -14.50 -1.53 -1.40
C ILE A 8 -14.74 -0.62 -2.60
N ASP A 9 -14.52 -1.11 -3.82
CA ASP A 9 -14.81 -0.35 -5.04
C ASP A 9 -16.29 -0.40 -5.39
N VAL A 10 -17.07 0.43 -4.69
CA VAL A 10 -18.53 0.57 -4.88
C VAL A 10 -18.87 1.04 -6.30
N GLY A 11 -18.00 1.84 -6.92
CA GLY A 11 -18.20 2.34 -8.28
C GLY A 11 -18.15 1.21 -9.32
N THR A 12 -17.14 0.35 -9.23
CA THR A 12 -17.02 -0.83 -10.09
C THR A 12 -18.15 -1.81 -9.87
N ILE A 13 -18.56 -2.05 -8.61
CA ILE A 13 -19.74 -2.89 -8.30
C ILE A 13 -20.99 -2.33 -8.99
N ALA A 14 -21.25 -1.03 -8.86
CA ALA A 14 -22.42 -0.39 -9.44
C ALA A 14 -22.40 -0.41 -10.98
N ALA A 15 -21.24 -0.23 -11.59
CA ALA A 15 -21.09 -0.18 -13.06
C ALA A 15 -21.13 -1.56 -13.72
N THR A 16 -20.61 -2.59 -13.06
CA THR A 16 -20.46 -3.94 -13.64
C THR A 16 -21.53 -4.92 -13.17
N GLY A 17 -22.23 -4.63 -12.07
CA GLY A 17 -23.09 -5.60 -11.37
C GLY A 17 -22.30 -6.77 -10.75
N GLY A 18 -20.97 -6.72 -10.77
CA GLY A 18 -20.11 -7.79 -10.30
C GLY A 18 -19.92 -7.75 -8.77
N SER A 19 -20.59 -8.65 -8.06
CA SER A 19 -20.45 -8.80 -6.60
C SER A 19 -19.04 -9.23 -6.17
N ILE A 20 -18.23 -9.78 -7.09
CA ILE A 20 -16.84 -10.16 -6.80
C ILE A 20 -15.96 -8.96 -6.40
N PHE A 21 -16.28 -7.76 -6.89
CA PHE A 21 -15.60 -6.53 -6.48
C PHE A 21 -16.01 -6.05 -5.08
N ALA A 22 -17.09 -6.60 -4.52
CA ALA A 22 -17.39 -6.48 -3.08
C ALA A 22 -16.50 -7.39 -2.23
N ALA A 23 -15.97 -8.47 -2.81
CA ALA A 23 -15.12 -9.44 -2.13
C ALA A 23 -13.64 -9.04 -2.20
N ALA A 24 -13.20 -8.39 -3.27
CA ALA A 24 -11.83 -7.95 -3.41
C ALA A 24 -11.66 -6.73 -4.34
N THR A 25 -10.76 -5.82 -3.94
CA THR A 25 -10.45 -4.58 -4.65
C THR A 25 -9.07 -4.68 -5.30
N PRO A 26 -8.95 -4.48 -6.63
CA PRO A 26 -7.66 -4.32 -7.28
C PRO A 26 -7.08 -2.93 -6.92
N LEU A 27 -5.89 -2.91 -6.32
CA LEU A 27 -5.17 -1.68 -5.99
C LEU A 27 -3.76 -1.72 -6.53
N ARG A 28 -3.29 -0.57 -7.01
CA ARG A 28 -1.88 -0.38 -7.29
C ARG A 28 -1.09 -0.32 -6.00
N VAL A 29 0.15 -0.78 -6.04
CA VAL A 29 1.07 -0.73 -4.89
C VAL A 29 1.26 0.70 -4.39
N GLU A 30 1.31 1.69 -5.28
CA GLU A 30 1.38 3.11 -4.87
C GLU A 30 0.16 3.54 -4.03
N GLN A 31 -1.04 3.06 -4.37
CA GLN A 31 -2.26 3.34 -3.59
C GLN A 31 -2.21 2.65 -2.23
N LEU A 32 -1.67 1.43 -2.16
CA LEU A 32 -1.45 0.73 -0.89
C LEU A 32 -0.45 1.45 0.01
N VAL A 33 0.63 2.03 -0.56
CA VAL A 33 1.58 2.84 0.20
C VAL A 33 0.92 4.11 0.76
N VAL A 34 0.09 4.78 -0.03
CA VAL A 34 -0.70 5.93 0.43
C VAL A 34 -1.55 5.53 1.63
N LEU A 35 -2.36 4.49 1.50
CA LEU A 35 -3.22 4.00 2.58
C LEU A 35 -2.40 3.61 3.83
N ALA A 36 -1.24 2.99 3.67
CA ALA A 36 -0.33 2.65 4.76
C ALA A 36 0.19 3.88 5.51
N VAL A 37 0.56 4.94 4.78
CA VAL A 37 1.01 6.20 5.38
C VAL A 37 -0.13 6.87 6.15
N HIS A 38 -1.34 6.89 5.58
CA HIS A 38 -2.52 7.42 6.26
C HIS A 38 -2.81 6.65 7.55
N GLU A 39 -2.76 5.31 7.51
CA GLU A 39 -2.97 4.45 8.67
C GLU A 39 -1.88 4.68 9.74
N ALA A 40 -0.61 4.71 9.34
CA ALA A 40 0.51 4.88 10.26
C ALA A 40 0.55 6.26 10.95
N LEU A 41 0.16 7.32 10.24
CA LEU A 41 0.08 8.67 10.80
C LEU A 41 -1.18 8.91 11.63
N GLY A 42 -2.23 8.14 11.36
CA GLY A 42 -3.54 8.28 11.99
C GLY A 42 -4.36 9.47 11.48
N ALA A 43 -5.67 9.43 11.74
CA ALA A 43 -6.65 10.38 11.21
C ALA A 43 -6.42 11.85 11.60
N ARG A 44 -5.68 12.10 12.70
CA ARG A 44 -5.44 13.44 13.25
C ARG A 44 -4.17 14.11 12.73
N ALA A 45 -3.38 13.45 11.87
CA ALA A 45 -2.17 14.05 11.34
C ALA A 45 -2.46 15.33 10.54
N PRO A 46 -1.66 16.41 10.65
CA PRO A 46 -1.83 17.60 9.81
C PRO A 46 -1.71 17.27 8.32
N PHE A 47 -2.45 17.98 7.46
CA PHE A 47 -2.49 17.74 6.02
C PHE A 47 -1.08 17.76 5.39
N ASP A 48 -0.31 18.82 5.63
CA ASP A 48 1.06 18.99 5.10
C ASP A 48 2.01 17.88 5.57
N LYS A 49 1.75 17.29 6.75
CA LYS A 49 2.52 16.14 7.23
C LYS A 49 2.16 14.89 6.42
N ARG A 50 0.87 14.64 6.19
CA ARG A 50 0.41 13.51 5.37
C ARG A 50 0.96 13.60 3.96
N GLU A 51 0.80 14.75 3.30
CA GLU A 51 1.23 14.93 1.91
C GLU A 51 2.75 14.74 1.76
N ARG A 52 3.54 15.38 2.64
CA ARG A 52 5.00 15.19 2.64
C ARG A 52 5.40 13.75 2.89
N SER A 53 4.75 13.05 3.83
CA SER A 53 5.05 11.65 4.12
C SER A 53 4.67 10.73 2.96
N VAL A 54 3.53 10.96 2.32
CA VAL A 54 3.10 10.20 1.12
C VAL A 54 4.12 10.40 0.00
N ARG A 55 4.46 11.64 -0.32
CA ARG A 55 5.44 11.95 -1.37
C ARG A 55 6.78 11.28 -1.08
N THR A 56 7.30 11.43 0.14
CA THR A 56 8.57 10.82 0.55
C THR A 56 8.54 9.30 0.43
N ALA A 57 7.43 8.66 0.79
CA ALA A 57 7.29 7.21 0.70
C ALA A 57 7.24 6.73 -0.76
N LEU A 58 6.49 7.41 -1.62
CA LEU A 58 6.40 7.09 -3.05
C LEU A 58 7.74 7.32 -3.76
N ASP A 59 8.41 8.44 -3.49
CA ASP A 59 9.76 8.71 -4.00
C ASP A 59 10.74 7.60 -3.58
N GLY A 60 10.64 7.12 -2.34
CA GLY A 60 11.42 6.00 -1.83
C GLY A 60 11.12 4.69 -2.56
N LEU A 61 9.86 4.39 -2.87
CA LEU A 61 9.46 3.23 -3.64
C LEU A 61 10.00 3.29 -5.07
N TYR A 62 9.80 4.41 -5.77
CA TYR A 62 10.26 4.58 -7.16
C TYR A 62 11.79 4.59 -7.27
N ALA A 63 12.48 5.14 -6.26
CA ALA A 63 13.93 5.06 -6.16
C ALA A 63 14.44 3.67 -5.74
N GLY A 64 13.55 2.72 -5.45
CA GLY A 64 13.90 1.37 -5.05
C GLY A 64 14.60 1.27 -3.70
N LYS A 65 14.39 2.24 -2.78
CA LYS A 65 14.99 2.28 -1.42
C LYS A 65 14.38 1.25 -0.46
N PHE A 66 13.19 0.77 -0.79
CA PHE A 66 12.55 -0.33 -0.10
C PHE A 66 11.72 -1.16 -1.08
N VAL A 67 11.39 -2.38 -0.65
CA VAL A 67 10.36 -3.21 -1.27
C VAL A 67 9.19 -3.38 -0.31
N LEU A 68 8.01 -3.61 -0.85
CA LEU A 68 6.79 -3.80 -0.08
C LEU A 68 6.40 -5.27 -0.11
N ASP A 69 6.22 -5.88 1.04
CA ASP A 69 5.52 -7.16 1.19
C ASP A 69 4.04 -6.85 1.49
N VAL A 70 3.16 -7.39 0.65
CA VAL A 70 1.70 -7.33 0.80
C VAL A 70 1.18 -8.76 0.95
N ASP A 71 0.75 -9.11 2.16
CA ASP A 71 0.21 -10.44 2.49
C ASP A 71 1.11 -11.62 2.04
N GLY A 72 2.44 -11.44 2.12
CA GLY A 72 3.45 -12.42 1.72
C GLY A 72 3.98 -12.23 0.29
N ARG A 73 3.42 -11.31 -0.50
CA ARG A 73 3.86 -11.02 -1.86
C ARG A 73 4.79 -9.81 -1.90
N ILE A 74 6.01 -10.01 -2.41
CA ILE A 74 6.98 -8.94 -2.60
C ILE A 74 6.70 -8.15 -3.88
N CYS A 75 6.49 -6.86 -3.71
CA CYS A 75 6.26 -5.87 -4.75
C CYS A 75 7.38 -4.84 -4.77
N ARG A 76 7.79 -4.47 -5.99
CA ARG A 76 8.94 -3.58 -6.21
C ARG A 76 8.56 -2.32 -6.99
N ARG A 77 7.46 -2.36 -7.75
CA ARG A 77 7.05 -1.25 -8.59
C ARG A 77 5.71 -0.71 -8.10
N GLY A 78 5.53 0.61 -8.20
CA GLY A 78 4.29 1.27 -7.80
C GLY A 78 3.10 0.95 -8.68
N ASP A 79 3.35 0.61 -9.95
CA ASP A 79 2.37 0.25 -10.98
C ASP A 79 1.89 -1.20 -10.89
N ASP A 80 2.53 -2.04 -10.08
CA ASP A 80 2.08 -3.41 -9.81
C ASP A 80 0.66 -3.36 -9.19
N VAL A 81 -0.25 -4.20 -9.70
CA VAL A 81 -1.62 -4.32 -9.19
C VAL A 81 -1.75 -5.56 -8.32
N ILE A 82 -2.32 -5.40 -7.13
CA ILE A 82 -2.61 -6.48 -6.18
C ILE A 82 -4.11 -6.49 -5.91
N LEU A 83 -4.68 -7.69 -5.86
CA LEU A 83 -6.04 -7.90 -5.42
C LEU A 83 -6.06 -8.06 -3.89
N CYS A 84 -6.74 -7.16 -3.18
CA CYS A 84 -6.81 -7.18 -1.73
C CYS A 84 -8.26 -7.30 -1.23
N ALA A 85 -8.49 -8.02 -0.14
CA ALA A 85 -9.83 -8.26 0.41
C ALA A 85 -9.90 -7.84 1.88
N GLY A 86 -10.78 -6.87 2.20
CA GLY A 86 -11.05 -6.41 3.56
C GLY A 86 -9.89 -5.66 4.24
N THR A 87 -8.82 -6.35 4.59
CA THR A 87 -7.59 -5.75 5.16
C THR A 87 -6.36 -6.36 4.51
N ALA A 88 -5.36 -5.54 4.18
CA ALA A 88 -4.05 -6.00 3.73
C ALA A 88 -2.99 -5.81 4.82
N THR A 89 -2.07 -6.76 4.93
CA THR A 89 -0.92 -6.69 5.84
C THR A 89 0.32 -6.26 5.07
N LEU A 90 0.87 -5.11 5.44
CA LEU A 90 2.01 -4.50 4.76
C LEU A 90 3.27 -4.54 5.62
N ARG A 91 4.40 -4.90 4.99
CA ARG A 91 5.74 -4.81 5.58
C ARG A 91 6.71 -4.14 4.61
N PHE A 92 7.49 -3.19 5.12
CA PHE A 92 8.46 -2.43 4.35
C PHE A 92 9.85 -2.96 4.65
N PHE A 93 10.60 -3.31 3.62
CA PHE A 93 11.96 -3.83 3.75
C PHE A 93 12.92 -2.92 3.02
N SER A 94 13.86 -2.31 3.74
CA SER A 94 14.89 -1.49 3.12
C SER A 94 15.78 -2.33 2.22
N THR A 95 16.10 -1.80 1.05
CA THR A 95 17.07 -2.36 0.11
C THR A 95 18.47 -1.79 0.33
N GLU A 96 18.57 -0.70 1.11
CA GLU A 96 19.82 0.00 1.34
C GLU A 96 20.77 -0.85 2.20
N PRO A 97 22.07 -0.88 1.89
CA PRO A 97 23.04 -1.75 2.56
C PRO A 97 23.12 -1.54 4.07
N ARG A 98 22.88 -0.30 4.53
CA ARG A 98 22.95 0.09 5.95
C ARG A 98 21.78 -0.45 6.77
N PHE A 99 20.70 -0.89 6.14
CA PHE A 99 19.45 -1.29 6.79
C PHE A 99 18.96 -2.67 6.33
N ARG A 100 19.80 -3.46 5.64
CA ARG A 100 19.45 -4.80 5.19
C ARG A 100 19.24 -5.75 6.38
N VAL A 101 17.98 -5.97 6.72
CA VAL A 101 17.58 -7.18 7.45
C VAL A 101 17.62 -8.32 6.43
N GLN A 102 18.41 -9.35 6.69
CA GLN A 102 18.50 -10.53 5.82
C GLN A 102 17.12 -11.19 5.72
N LEU A 103 16.44 -11.00 4.59
CA LEU A 103 15.30 -11.83 4.19
C LEU A 103 15.87 -13.13 3.65
N ARG A 104 15.78 -14.20 4.44
CA ARG A 104 16.02 -15.59 4.00
C ARG A 104 14.72 -16.21 3.54
#